data_AF-A0A7K2XDG3-F1
#
_entry.id   AF-A0A7K2XDG3-F1
#
_cell.length_a   1.000
_cell.length_b   1.000
_cell.length_c   1.000
_cell.angle_alpha   90.00
_cell.angle_beta   90.00
_cell.angle_gamma   90.00
#
_symmetry.space_group_name_H-M   'P 1'
#
loop_
_entity.id
_entity.type
_entity.pdbx_description
1 polymer ?
#
loop_
_entity_poly.entity_id
_entity_poly.type
_entity_poly.pdbx_seq_one_letter_code
_entity_poly.pdbx_strand_id
1 'polypeptide(L)'
;ALAVAPDPAPYAVLLALLTGDEGDPVIEAALPGAVAVLREQALVWGEDDRLRLVRTARELLSPSPQHSSPTGLGPTVAEATSGMSPGRVQEIIATAGLAATHDPVSAVAALTGLFTDRARMGALLDEAPPEALAVLDRLVWGPPYGEVTANPAPPVRWLRDRGLLLPVSARTMVLPREVALHLR
;
A
#
# COMPACT_ATOMS: atom_id res chain seq x y z
N ALA A 1 3.89 -14.17 -2.30
CA ALA A 1 4.18 -12.76 -2.58
C ALA A 1 2.93 -12.07 -3.12
N LEU A 2 2.68 -10.82 -2.72
CA LEU A 2 1.61 -9.96 -3.26
C LEU A 2 2.25 -8.62 -3.65
N ALA A 3 1.97 -8.13 -4.85
CA ALA A 3 2.53 -6.89 -5.37
C ALA A 3 1.49 -6.09 -6.15
N VAL A 4 1.70 -4.78 -6.26
CA VAL A 4 0.90 -3.88 -7.08
C VAL A 4 1.82 -3.25 -8.13
N ALA A 5 1.61 -3.66 -9.38
CA ALA A 5 2.35 -3.19 -10.53
C ALA A 5 1.63 -2.00 -11.22
N PRO A 6 2.35 -1.15 -11.96
CA PRO A 6 1.72 -0.15 -12.83
C PRO A 6 0.87 -0.83 -13.91
N ASP A 7 -0.03 -0.08 -14.55
CA ASP A 7 -0.81 -0.57 -15.69
C ASP A 7 -0.56 0.31 -16.94
N PRO A 8 0.00 -0.25 -18.03
CA PRO A 8 0.48 -1.63 -18.18
C PRO A 8 1.75 -1.92 -17.34
N ALA A 9 1.98 -3.19 -17.02
CA ALA A 9 3.12 -3.65 -16.22
C ALA A 9 4.21 -4.29 -17.11
N PRO A 10 5.45 -3.78 -17.12
CA PRO A 10 6.57 -4.54 -17.67
C PRO A 10 6.87 -5.77 -16.80
N TYR A 11 7.20 -6.90 -17.42
CA TYR A 11 7.57 -8.15 -16.76
C TYR A 11 8.73 -7.96 -15.80
N ALA A 12 9.76 -7.19 -16.19
CA ALA A 12 10.90 -6.89 -15.34
C ALA A 12 10.48 -6.15 -14.04
N VAL A 13 9.50 -5.26 -14.13
CA VAL A 13 8.94 -4.55 -12.96
C VAL A 13 8.15 -5.53 -12.09
N LEU A 14 7.32 -6.39 -12.70
CA LEU A 14 6.58 -7.42 -11.96
C LEU A 14 7.52 -8.40 -11.24
N LEU A 15 8.59 -8.84 -11.91
CA LEU A 15 9.61 -9.71 -11.33
C LEU A 15 10.26 -9.04 -10.12
N ALA A 16 10.80 -7.83 -10.30
CA ALA A 16 11.45 -7.08 -9.23
C ALA A 16 10.51 -6.84 -8.03
N LEU A 17 9.23 -6.55 -8.28
CA LEU A 17 8.23 -6.40 -7.22
C LEU A 17 7.97 -7.69 -6.44
N LEU A 18 8.04 -8.85 -7.09
CA LEU A 18 7.76 -10.14 -6.44
C LEU A 18 8.99 -10.73 -5.75
N THR A 19 10.19 -10.49 -6.29
CA THR A 19 11.45 -11.02 -5.75
C THR A 19 12.11 -10.11 -4.72
N GLY A 20 11.78 -8.81 -4.71
CA GLY A 20 12.48 -7.82 -3.92
C GLY A 20 13.91 -7.56 -4.40
N ASP A 21 14.68 -6.79 -3.61
CA ASP A 21 16.02 -6.31 -3.99
C ASP A 21 17.10 -7.41 -3.97
N GLU A 22 16.91 -8.46 -3.16
CA GLU A 22 17.87 -9.57 -3.02
C GLU A 22 17.65 -10.69 -4.05
N GLY A 23 16.53 -10.66 -4.78
CA GLY A 23 16.10 -11.75 -5.65
C GLY A 23 15.44 -12.91 -4.88
N ASP A 24 14.71 -13.76 -5.60
CA ASP A 24 14.15 -14.99 -5.06
C ASP A 24 14.15 -16.07 -6.16
N PRO A 25 15.09 -17.04 -6.11
CA PRO A 25 15.24 -18.07 -7.14
C PRO A 25 13.97 -18.92 -7.35
N VAL A 26 13.15 -19.08 -6.31
CA VAL A 26 11.90 -19.85 -6.39
C VAL A 26 10.87 -19.06 -7.20
N ILE A 27 10.75 -17.76 -6.95
CA ILE A 27 9.85 -16.87 -7.69
C ILE A 27 10.36 -16.67 -9.12
N GLU A 28 11.65 -16.46 -9.32
CA GLU A 28 12.27 -16.31 -10.64
C GLU A 28 11.99 -17.51 -11.54
N ALA A 29 12.08 -18.73 -11.01
CA ALA A 29 11.77 -19.94 -11.74
C ALA A 29 10.26 -20.12 -12.01
N ALA A 30 9.40 -19.70 -11.07
CA ALA A 30 7.95 -19.89 -11.15
C ALA A 30 7.23 -18.83 -12.00
N LEU A 31 7.72 -17.60 -12.01
CA LEU A 31 7.02 -16.46 -12.62
C LEU A 31 6.74 -16.63 -14.13
N PRO A 32 7.68 -17.10 -14.97
CA PRO A 32 7.41 -17.34 -16.39
C PRO A 32 6.21 -18.28 -16.60
N GLY A 33 6.17 -19.39 -15.86
CA GLY A 33 5.07 -20.36 -15.92
C GLY A 33 3.74 -19.76 -15.46
N ALA A 34 3.75 -18.98 -14.37
CA ALA A 34 2.54 -18.31 -13.88
C ALA A 34 1.99 -17.30 -14.90
N VAL A 35 2.85 -16.49 -15.53
CA VAL A 35 2.43 -15.55 -16.59
C VAL A 35 1.90 -16.28 -17.82
N ALA A 36 2.52 -17.40 -18.21
CA ALA A 36 2.04 -18.24 -19.31
C ALA A 36 0.63 -18.79 -19.03
N VAL A 37 0.38 -19.32 -17.83
CA VAL A 37 -0.95 -19.80 -17.42
C VAL A 37 -1.98 -18.67 -17.47
N LEU A 38 -1.65 -17.47 -16.98
CA LEU A 38 -2.57 -16.32 -17.04
C LEU A 38 -2.88 -15.89 -18.47
N ARG A 39 -1.92 -15.98 -19.40
CA ARG A 39 -2.12 -15.74 -20.83
C ARG A 39 -3.01 -16.80 -21.46
N GLU A 40 -2.77 -18.08 -21.17
CA GLU A 40 -3.59 -19.21 -21.64
C GLU A 40 -5.05 -19.09 -21.19
N GLN A 41 -5.28 -18.59 -19.97
CA GLN A 41 -6.63 -18.33 -19.43
C GLN A 41 -7.23 -17.00 -19.89
N ALA A 42 -6.59 -16.29 -20.84
CA ALA A 42 -7.02 -14.99 -21.33
C ALA A 42 -7.19 -13.91 -20.24
N LEU A 43 -6.49 -14.04 -19.11
CA LEU A 43 -6.52 -13.10 -17.98
C LEU A 43 -5.48 -11.99 -18.13
N VAL A 44 -4.37 -12.26 -18.82
CA VAL A 44 -3.31 -11.27 -19.11
C VAL A 44 -3.04 -11.23 -20.60
N TRP A 45 -2.86 -10.01 -21.13
CA TRP A 45 -2.61 -9.75 -22.55
C TRP A 45 -1.41 -8.83 -22.74
N GLY A 46 -0.84 -8.83 -23.95
CA GLY A 46 0.30 -7.98 -24.32
C GLY A 46 1.66 -8.66 -24.13
N GLU A 47 2.66 -8.05 -24.75
CA GLU A 47 4.07 -8.46 -24.68
C GLU A 47 4.67 -8.21 -23.29
N ASP A 48 5.86 -8.74 -23.05
CA ASP A 48 6.53 -8.68 -21.75
C ASP A 48 6.88 -7.25 -21.32
N ASP A 49 6.94 -6.26 -22.22
CA ASP A 49 7.13 -4.85 -21.86
C ASP A 49 5.81 -4.15 -21.45
N ARG A 50 4.66 -4.80 -21.62
CA ARG A 50 3.33 -4.19 -21.47
C ARG A 50 2.24 -5.19 -21.10
N LEU A 51 2.45 -5.98 -20.05
CA LEU A 51 1.44 -6.90 -19.53
C LEU A 51 0.20 -6.12 -19.07
N ARG A 52 -0.98 -6.57 -19.50
CA ARG A 52 -2.28 -5.96 -19.19
C ARG A 52 -3.20 -6.99 -18.58
N LEU A 53 -3.62 -6.76 -17.35
CA LEU A 53 -4.67 -7.55 -16.71
C LEU A 53 -6.03 -7.19 -17.31
N VAL A 54 -6.86 -8.20 -17.62
CA VAL A 54 -8.23 -7.96 -18.09
C VAL A 54 -9.04 -7.15 -17.08
N ARG A 55 -9.89 -6.27 -17.61
CA ARG A 55 -10.66 -5.32 -16.81
C ARG A 55 -11.49 -6.00 -15.72
N THR A 56 -12.15 -7.12 -16.02
CA THR A 56 -12.98 -7.84 -15.04
C THR A 56 -12.16 -8.38 -13.88
N ALA A 57 -10.99 -8.96 -14.14
CA ALA A 57 -10.10 -9.43 -13.08
C ALA A 57 -9.62 -8.25 -12.20
N ARG A 58 -9.34 -7.09 -12.81
CA ARG A 58 -8.99 -5.87 -12.07
C ARG A 58 -10.13 -5.36 -11.20
N GLU A 59 -11.36 -5.34 -11.72
CA GLU A 59 -12.55 -4.89 -10.99
C GLU A 59 -12.84 -5.82 -9.81
N LEU A 60 -12.64 -7.14 -9.96
CA LEU A 60 -12.79 -8.11 -8.87
C LEU A 60 -11.75 -7.95 -7.75
N LEU A 61 -10.52 -7.56 -8.09
CA LEU A 61 -9.42 -7.41 -7.14
C LEU A 61 -9.36 -6.02 -6.49
N SER A 62 -9.96 -5.02 -7.13
CA SER A 62 -10.03 -3.66 -6.59
C SER A 62 -10.99 -3.59 -5.41
N PRO A 63 -10.65 -2.88 -4.32
CA PRO A 63 -11.61 -2.60 -3.27
C PRO A 63 -12.75 -1.73 -3.80
N SER A 64 -13.96 -1.91 -3.27
CA SER A 64 -15.08 -1.00 -3.50
C SER A 64 -15.63 -0.51 -2.15
N PRO A 65 -16.38 0.61 -2.12
CA PRO A 65 -16.99 1.10 -0.88
C PRO A 65 -17.89 0.08 -0.18
N GLN A 66 -18.43 -0.89 -0.93
CA GLN A 66 -19.35 -1.90 -0.43
C GLN A 66 -18.64 -3.24 -0.11
N HIS A 67 -17.46 -3.48 -0.69
CA HIS A 67 -16.71 -4.73 -0.53
C HIS A 67 -15.23 -4.43 -0.27
N SER A 68 -14.74 -4.87 0.90
CA SER A 68 -13.30 -4.97 1.14
C SER A 68 -12.69 -5.85 0.05
N SER A 69 -11.53 -5.44 -0.47
CA SER A 69 -10.87 -6.22 -1.53
C SER A 69 -10.62 -7.66 -1.04
N PRO A 70 -10.80 -8.69 -1.90
CA PRO A 70 -10.51 -10.08 -1.52
C PRO A 70 -9.02 -10.30 -1.21
N THR A 71 -8.15 -9.34 -1.52
CA THR A 71 -6.72 -9.34 -1.19
C THR A 71 -6.45 -8.95 0.28
N GLY A 72 -7.47 -8.53 1.03
CA GLY A 72 -7.36 -8.03 2.40
C GLY A 72 -6.58 -6.71 2.48
N LEU A 73 -6.40 -6.02 1.35
CA LEU A 73 -5.70 -4.74 1.29
C LEU A 73 -6.69 -3.59 1.49
N GLY A 74 -6.25 -2.57 2.23
CA GLY A 74 -6.98 -1.32 2.38
C GLY A 74 -7.03 -0.47 1.08
N PRO A 75 -7.67 0.70 1.13
CA PRO A 75 -7.55 1.73 0.12
C PRO A 75 -6.10 2.20 -0.01
N THR A 76 -5.76 2.76 -1.17
CA THR A 76 -4.49 3.48 -1.38
C THR A 76 -4.39 4.69 -0.45
N VAL A 77 -3.17 5.20 -0.23
CA VAL A 77 -2.96 6.50 0.45
C VAL A 77 -3.79 7.60 -0.21
N ALA A 78 -3.84 7.64 -1.55
CA ALA A 78 -4.60 8.65 -2.29
C ALA A 78 -6.12 8.57 -2.02
N GLU A 79 -6.68 7.36 -2.01
CA GLU A 79 -8.09 7.13 -1.68
C GLU A 79 -8.39 7.46 -0.20
N ALA A 80 -7.51 7.04 0.72
CA ALA A 80 -7.69 7.25 2.15
C ALA A 80 -7.51 8.71 2.59
N THR A 81 -6.76 9.50 1.83
CA THR A 81 -6.62 10.95 2.04
C THR A 81 -7.64 11.77 1.26
N SER A 82 -8.47 11.14 0.43
CA SER A 82 -9.53 11.82 -0.31
C SER A 82 -10.53 12.46 0.66
N GLY A 83 -10.61 13.80 0.63
CA GLY A 83 -11.45 14.59 1.54
C GLY A 83 -10.74 15.07 2.82
N MET A 84 -9.48 14.71 3.03
CA MET A 84 -8.64 15.29 4.09
C MET A 84 -8.30 16.74 3.75
N SER A 85 -8.17 17.59 4.78
CA SER A 85 -7.76 18.97 4.56
C SER A 85 -6.30 19.03 4.08
N PRO A 86 -5.96 19.95 3.15
CA PRO A 86 -4.58 20.17 2.71
C PRO A 86 -3.57 20.31 3.85
N GLY A 87 -3.90 21.12 4.87
CA GLY A 87 -3.05 21.35 6.03
C GLY A 87 -2.77 20.08 6.82
N ARG A 88 -3.76 19.19 6.96
CA ARG A 88 -3.56 17.92 7.66
C ARG A 88 -2.61 16.98 6.90
N VAL A 89 -2.69 16.94 5.58
CA VAL A 89 -1.72 16.15 4.78
C VAL A 89 -0.30 16.73 4.92
N GLN A 90 -0.16 18.06 4.93
CA GLN A 90 1.13 18.72 5.17
C GLN A 90 1.72 18.39 6.56
N GLU A 91 0.89 18.38 7.61
CA GLU A 91 1.31 17.96 8.95
C GLU A 91 1.83 16.51 8.97
N ILE A 92 1.14 15.61 8.26
CA ILE A 92 1.53 14.20 8.17
C ILE A 92 2.88 14.05 7.48
N ILE A 93 3.08 14.66 6.30
CA ILE A 93 4.34 14.54 5.58
C ILE A 93 5.50 15.17 6.38
N ALA A 94 5.26 16.29 7.07
CA ALA A 94 6.26 16.92 7.92
C ALA A 94 6.64 16.03 9.11
N THR A 95 5.66 15.39 9.75
CA THR A 95 5.90 14.46 10.87
C THR A 95 6.59 13.17 10.39
N ALA A 96 6.37 12.76 9.15
CA ALA A 96 7.08 11.66 8.49
C ALA A 96 8.48 12.04 7.96
N GLY A 97 8.97 13.26 8.25
CA GLY A 97 10.31 13.72 7.87
C GLY A 97 10.44 14.12 6.39
N LEU A 98 9.33 14.31 5.68
CA LEU A 98 9.32 14.76 4.30
C LEU A 98 9.31 16.29 4.20
N ALA A 99 9.87 16.81 3.10
CA ALA A 99 9.80 18.23 2.80
C ALA A 99 8.37 18.66 2.49
N ALA A 100 8.01 19.88 2.89
CA ALA A 100 6.73 20.50 2.54
C ALA A 100 6.58 20.61 1.02
N THR A 101 5.35 20.46 0.53
CA THR A 101 5.03 20.56 -0.91
C THR A 101 4.13 21.76 -1.19
N HIS A 102 4.05 22.16 -2.46
CA HIS A 102 3.23 23.31 -2.88
C HIS A 102 1.74 23.02 -3.00
N ASP A 103 1.33 21.74 -3.00
CA ASP A 103 -0.07 21.33 -3.15
C ASP A 103 -0.36 19.94 -2.54
N PRO A 104 -1.64 19.59 -2.29
CA PRO A 104 -2.03 18.33 -1.68
C PRO A 104 -1.75 17.09 -2.53
N VAL A 105 -1.84 17.18 -3.85
CA VAL A 105 -1.59 16.04 -4.76
C VAL A 105 -0.12 15.65 -4.68
N SER A 106 0.78 16.65 -4.71
CA SER A 106 2.21 16.41 -4.52
C SER A 106 2.54 15.90 -3.11
N ALA A 107 1.81 16.35 -2.08
CA ALA A 107 1.98 15.84 -0.72
C ALA A 107 1.61 14.35 -0.61
N VAL A 108 0.46 13.97 -1.17
CA VAL A 108 0.00 12.58 -1.24
C VAL A 108 0.99 11.74 -2.05
N ALA A 109 1.47 12.23 -3.20
CA ALA A 109 2.47 11.54 -3.99
C ALA A 109 3.80 11.33 -3.24
N ALA A 110 4.25 12.33 -2.47
CA ALA A 110 5.45 12.20 -1.63
C ALA A 110 5.28 11.15 -0.53
N LEU A 111 4.10 11.09 0.10
CA LEU A 111 3.76 10.10 1.11
C LEU A 111 3.65 8.69 0.52
N THR A 112 2.96 8.54 -0.61
CA THR A 112 2.93 7.28 -1.37
C THR A 112 4.36 6.83 -1.71
N GLY A 113 5.18 7.75 -2.23
CA GLY A 113 6.58 7.47 -2.57
C GLY A 113 7.41 7.00 -1.37
N LEU A 114 7.20 7.59 -0.19
CA LEU A 114 7.84 7.14 1.06
C LEU A 114 7.45 5.70 1.41
N PHE A 115 6.15 5.36 1.35
CA PHE A 115 5.68 4.03 1.74
C PHE A 115 6.01 2.93 0.72
N THR A 116 6.23 3.29 -0.54
CA THR A 116 6.69 2.36 -1.59
C THR A 116 8.20 2.19 -1.64
N ASP A 117 8.97 3.09 -1.01
CA ASP A 117 10.43 2.99 -0.92
C ASP A 117 10.82 2.10 0.26
N ARG A 118 11.36 0.91 -0.03
CA ARG A 118 11.66 -0.10 1.00
C ARG A 118 12.64 0.41 2.06
N ALA A 119 13.70 1.09 1.65
CA ALA A 119 14.75 1.54 2.57
C ALA A 119 14.25 2.67 3.48
N ARG A 120 13.55 3.65 2.90
CA ARG A 120 13.02 4.79 3.66
C ARG A 120 11.86 4.39 4.57
N MET A 121 11.02 3.46 4.11
CA MET A 121 9.94 2.89 4.92
C MET A 121 10.49 2.05 6.08
N GLY A 122 11.52 1.24 5.85
CA GLY A 122 12.21 0.50 6.92
C GLY A 122 12.76 1.44 7.99
N ALA A 123 13.47 2.50 7.58
CA ALA A 123 13.99 3.51 8.51
C ALA A 123 12.88 4.21 9.32
N LEU A 124 11.71 4.47 8.72
CA LEU A 124 10.56 5.02 9.43
C LEU A 124 9.98 4.03 10.46
N LEU A 125 9.93 2.74 10.12
CA LEU A 125 9.44 1.69 11.02
C LEU A 125 10.41 1.41 12.16
N ASP A 126 11.72 1.60 11.96
CA ASP A 126 12.73 1.49 13.01
C ASP A 126 12.56 2.55 14.12
N GLU A 127 11.94 3.69 13.81
CA GLU A 127 11.58 4.72 14.79
C GLU A 127 10.28 4.39 15.57
N ALA A 128 9.54 3.34 15.17
CA ALA A 128 8.24 3.03 15.72
C ALA A 128 8.34 2.42 17.13
N PRO A 129 7.50 2.87 18.09
CA PRO A 129 7.35 2.16 19.36
C PRO A 129 6.91 0.71 19.13
N PRO A 130 7.38 -0.27 19.94
CA PRO A 130 7.00 -1.67 19.78
C PRO A 130 5.48 -1.89 19.77
N GLU A 131 4.74 -1.12 20.55
CA GLU A 131 3.28 -1.20 20.60
C GLU A 131 2.61 -0.71 19.31
N ALA A 132 3.26 0.20 18.57
CA ALA A 132 2.77 0.67 17.27
C ALA A 132 2.97 -0.42 16.20
N LEU A 133 4.12 -1.10 16.21
CA LEU A 133 4.37 -2.25 15.33
C LEU A 133 3.37 -3.39 15.61
N ALA A 134 3.05 -3.66 16.88
CA ALA A 134 2.05 -4.66 17.25
C ALA A 134 0.63 -4.31 16.74
N VAL A 135 0.27 -3.03 16.63
CA VAL A 135 -0.98 -2.60 16.01
C VAL A 135 -0.97 -2.87 14.50
N LEU A 136 0.15 -2.58 13.83
CA LEU A 136 0.29 -2.84 12.39
C LEU A 136 0.19 -4.34 12.07
N ASP A 137 0.90 -5.20 12.80
CA ASP A 137 0.90 -6.64 12.59
C ASP A 137 -0.52 -7.25 12.65
N ARG A 138 -1.34 -6.78 13.60
CA ARG A 138 -2.75 -7.18 13.71
C ARG A 138 -3.60 -6.80 12.49
N LEU A 139 -3.32 -5.65 11.86
CA LEU A 139 -4.10 -5.13 10.73
C LEU A 139 -3.61 -5.70 9.39
N VAL A 140 -2.34 -6.10 9.29
CA VAL A 140 -1.76 -6.68 8.07
C VAL A 140 -2.42 -7.99 7.69
N TRP A 141 -2.71 -8.85 8.67
CA TRP A 141 -3.34 -10.15 8.46
C TRP A 141 -4.85 -10.15 8.76
N GLY A 142 -5.35 -9.05 9.33
CA GLY A 142 -6.76 -8.83 9.63
C GLY A 142 -7.47 -7.98 8.57
N PRO A 143 -8.72 -7.56 8.83
CA PRO A 143 -9.33 -6.50 8.03
C PRO A 143 -8.47 -5.23 8.14
N PRO A 144 -8.28 -4.45 7.06
CA PRO A 144 -7.43 -3.27 7.08
C PRO A 144 -8.02 -2.11 7.89
N TYR A 145 -9.18 -2.29 8.52
CA TYR A 145 -9.88 -1.27 9.30
C TYR A 145 -9.80 -1.58 10.79
N GLY A 146 -9.57 -0.54 11.59
CA GLY A 146 -9.59 -0.60 13.05
C GLY A 146 -10.47 0.49 13.64
N GLU A 147 -11.24 0.16 14.68
CA GLU A 147 -11.99 1.14 15.44
C GLU A 147 -11.08 1.91 16.40
N VAL A 148 -11.32 3.21 16.54
CA VAL A 148 -10.60 4.10 17.44
C VAL A 148 -11.55 4.96 18.26
N THR A 149 -11.14 5.27 19.47
CA THR A 149 -11.81 6.28 20.29
C THR A 149 -11.44 7.69 19.81
N ALA A 150 -12.21 8.69 20.24
CA ALA A 150 -11.93 10.10 19.91
C ALA A 150 -10.55 10.57 20.41
N ASN A 151 -10.03 9.96 21.48
CA ASN A 151 -8.68 10.18 21.98
C ASN A 151 -7.88 8.87 21.86
N PRO A 152 -7.27 8.60 20.69
CA PRO A 152 -6.57 7.34 20.46
C PRO A 152 -5.37 7.21 21.41
N ALA A 153 -5.07 5.96 21.76
CA ALA A 153 -3.90 5.60 22.55
C ALA A 153 -2.60 6.06 21.86
N PRO A 154 -1.52 6.31 22.61
CA PRO A 154 -0.27 6.82 22.06
C PRO A 154 0.27 6.04 20.83
N PRO A 155 0.24 4.69 20.77
CA PRO A 155 0.74 3.97 19.60
C PRO A 155 -0.06 4.26 18.32
N VAL A 156 -1.39 4.29 18.43
CA VAL A 156 -2.29 4.62 17.31
C VAL A 156 -2.10 6.06 16.87
N ARG A 157 -1.87 6.98 17.83
CA ARG A 157 -1.59 8.38 17.54
C ARG A 157 -0.29 8.55 16.76
N TRP A 158 0.77 7.85 17.16
CA TRP A 158 2.06 7.86 16.47
C TRP A 158 1.93 7.41 15.01
N LEU A 159 1.21 6.30 14.78
CA LEU A 159 0.93 5.78 13.42
C LEU A 159 0.12 6.78 12.59
N ARG A 160 -0.92 7.37 13.18
CA ARG A 160 -1.79 8.35 12.52
C ARG A 160 -1.03 9.60 12.11
N ASP A 161 -0.17 10.10 12.98
CA ASP A 161 0.54 11.36 12.73
C ASP A 161 1.63 11.22 11.65
N ARG A 162 2.08 9.99 11.38
CA ARG A 162 3.00 9.64 10.27
C ARG A 162 2.30 9.08 9.02
N GLY A 163 0.97 9.00 9.02
CA GLY A 163 0.19 8.51 7.89
C GLY A 163 0.23 6.98 7.69
N LEU A 164 0.81 6.23 8.62
CA LEU A 164 0.83 4.76 8.61
C LEU A 164 -0.55 4.17 8.90
N LEU A 165 -1.41 4.94 9.58
CA LEU A 165 -2.85 4.74 9.65
C LEU A 165 -3.56 6.03 9.24
N LEU A 166 -4.60 5.94 8.41
CA LEU A 166 -5.35 7.10 7.94
C LEU A 166 -6.80 7.06 8.42
N PRO A 167 -7.37 8.20 8.87
CA PRO A 167 -8.75 8.25 9.32
C PRO A 167 -9.72 8.18 8.14
N VAL A 168 -10.66 7.24 8.22
CA VAL A 168 -11.80 7.15 7.28
C VAL A 168 -13.06 7.77 7.88
N SER A 169 -13.18 7.72 9.22
CA SER A 169 -14.24 8.38 9.97
C SER A 169 -13.71 8.86 11.32
N ALA A 170 -14.53 9.55 12.11
CA ALA A 170 -14.19 9.95 13.47
C ALA A 170 -13.86 8.78 14.42
N ARG A 171 -14.25 7.55 14.07
CA ARG A 171 -14.05 6.34 14.88
C ARG A 171 -13.39 5.19 14.13
N THR A 172 -12.94 5.40 12.90
CA THR A 172 -12.41 4.34 12.05
C THR A 172 -11.12 4.79 11.41
N MET A 173 -10.06 4.00 11.59
CA MET A 173 -8.79 4.12 10.90
C MET A 173 -8.65 2.99 9.89
N VAL A 174 -7.84 3.24 8.87
CA VAL A 174 -7.51 2.25 7.87
C VAL A 174 -6.00 2.15 7.69
N LEU A 175 -5.51 0.93 7.47
CA LEU A 175 -4.16 0.62 7.02
C LEU A 175 -4.08 0.83 5.51
N PRO A 176 -3.34 1.84 5.03
CA PRO A 176 -3.20 2.10 3.60
C PRO A 176 -2.52 0.93 2.89
N ARG A 177 -2.91 0.71 1.63
CA ARG A 177 -2.43 -0.40 0.80
C ARG A 177 -0.90 -0.49 0.74
N GLU A 178 -0.24 0.63 0.53
CA GLU A 178 1.20 0.75 0.38
C GLU A 178 1.91 0.27 1.66
N VAL A 179 1.39 0.66 2.83
CA VAL A 179 1.91 0.22 4.13
C VAL A 179 1.69 -1.28 4.33
N ALA A 180 0.49 -1.78 4.03
CA ALA A 180 0.17 -3.20 4.14
C ALA A 180 1.04 -4.09 3.23
N LEU A 181 1.37 -3.61 2.02
CA LEU A 181 2.25 -4.31 1.10
C LEU A 181 3.69 -4.34 1.57
N HIS A 182 4.19 -3.26 2.18
CA HIS A 182 5.54 -3.23 2.73
C HIS A 182 5.73 -4.24 3.88
N LEU A 183 4.68 -4.47 4.67
CA LEU A 183 4.71 -5.35 5.85
C LEU A 183 4.50 -6.84 5.51
N ARG A 184 4.26 -7.20 4.25
CA ARG A 184 4.02 -8.57 3.78
C ARG A 184 5.17 -9.08 2.91
#